data_AF-B4VLQ3-F1
#
_entry.id   AF-B4VLQ3-F1
#
_cell.length_a   1.000
_cell.length_b   1.000
_cell.length_c   1.000
_cell.angle_alpha   90.00
_cell.angle_beta   90.00
_cell.angle_gamma   90.00
#
_symmetry.space_group_name_H-M   'P 1'
#
loop_
_entity.id
_entity.type
_entity.pdbx_description
1 polymer ?
#
loop_
_entity_poly.entity_id
_entity_poly.type
_entity_poly.pdbx_seq_one_letter_code
_entity_poly.pdbx_strand_id
1 'polypeptide(L)'
;MYERFIDDRKCEFSIASGKENAVSAIRILEQDNFAGVLAIVDADFCRLEGSLPSSSNLLLTDEHDLEMMLIKSLALDKLLSERGSEYKINKFGQDIRLTLLERGTRIGYLRWVSWKANISLKFEGLSFSKFIDKSTLVIDTGQLIKTVKDNSRKSGLKEQDIQKSIETLEKTAPDSWQLCCGHDIICILSIGLSKVWGSWNTNEVKPDTLERELRLAYEDSYFHSTQLYQLIQQWEINNKPYQVLSPGN
;
A
#
# COMPACT_ATOMS: atom_id res chain seq x y z
N MET A 1 -9.71 9.45 2.67
CA MET A 1 -9.12 10.04 1.44
C MET A 1 -10.22 10.20 0.39
N TYR A 2 -10.88 9.11 -0.01
CA TYR A 2 -11.92 9.11 -1.04
C TYR A 2 -13.13 10.03 -0.81
N GLU A 3 -13.52 10.28 0.45
CA GLU A 3 -14.61 11.22 0.78
C GLU A 3 -14.44 12.62 0.16
N ARG A 4 -13.21 13.03 -0.18
CA ARG A 4 -12.95 14.32 -0.82
C ARG A 4 -13.26 14.34 -2.33
N PHE A 5 -13.38 13.16 -2.95
CA PHE A 5 -13.58 13.00 -4.39
C PHE A 5 -15.01 12.61 -4.77
N ILE A 6 -15.86 12.33 -3.78
CA ILE A 6 -17.23 11.89 -4.00
C ILE A 6 -18.24 13.05 -3.96
N ASP A 7 -19.37 12.95 -4.66
CA ASP A 7 -20.51 13.88 -4.50
C ASP A 7 -21.42 13.37 -3.37
N ASP A 8 -21.29 13.95 -2.18
CA ASP A 8 -22.05 13.60 -0.97
C ASP A 8 -23.57 13.83 -1.09
N ARG A 9 -24.03 14.52 -2.12
CA ARG A 9 -25.46 14.69 -2.43
C ARG A 9 -26.00 13.59 -3.33
N LYS A 10 -25.12 12.79 -3.93
CA LYS A 10 -25.46 11.74 -4.91
C LYS A 10 -25.13 10.34 -4.45
N CYS A 11 -24.20 10.19 -3.51
CA CYS A 11 -23.80 8.91 -2.98
C CYS A 11 -23.60 8.94 -1.46
N GLU A 12 -23.75 7.77 -0.84
CA GLU A 12 -23.39 7.54 0.55
C GLU A 12 -22.06 6.80 0.60
N PHE A 13 -21.15 7.25 1.47
CA PHE A 13 -19.86 6.60 1.69
C PHE A 13 -19.89 5.78 2.98
N SER A 14 -19.43 4.53 2.88
CA SER A 14 -19.34 3.63 4.02
C SER A 14 -18.03 2.86 4.02
N ILE A 15 -17.41 2.76 5.19
CA ILE A 15 -16.17 2.02 5.38
C ILE A 15 -16.53 0.56 5.71
N ALA A 16 -16.18 -0.37 4.82
CA ALA A 16 -16.49 -1.79 4.98
C ALA A 16 -15.68 -2.50 6.09
N SER A 17 -14.66 -1.84 6.66
CA SER A 17 -13.77 -2.40 7.69
C SER A 17 -13.10 -3.72 7.31
N GLY A 18 -12.72 -3.86 6.04
CA GLY A 18 -12.01 -5.02 5.51
C GLY A 18 -12.41 -5.35 4.07
N LYS A 19 -11.46 -5.89 3.30
CA LYS A 19 -11.65 -6.26 1.90
C LYS A 19 -12.71 -7.35 1.75
N GLU A 20 -12.67 -8.38 2.61
CA GLU A 20 -13.61 -9.49 2.59
C GLU A 20 -15.03 -9.04 2.87
N ASN A 21 -15.21 -8.05 3.76
CA ASN A 21 -16.51 -7.47 4.05
C ASN A 21 -17.06 -6.70 2.84
N ALA A 22 -16.23 -5.88 2.19
CA ALA A 22 -16.62 -5.16 0.97
C ALA A 22 -17.01 -6.15 -0.16
N VAL A 23 -16.19 -7.17 -0.39
CA VAL A 23 -16.45 -8.22 -1.39
C VAL A 23 -17.76 -8.97 -1.07
N SER A 24 -17.97 -9.34 0.20
CA SER A 24 -19.19 -10.04 0.61
C SER A 24 -20.43 -9.14 0.50
N ALA A 25 -20.32 -7.85 0.81
CA ALA A 25 -21.41 -6.89 0.67
C ALA A 25 -21.82 -6.73 -0.79
N ILE A 26 -20.85 -6.55 -1.71
CA ILE A 26 -21.13 -6.50 -3.15
C ILE A 26 -21.84 -7.76 -3.61
N ARG A 27 -21.35 -8.94 -3.23
CA ARG A 27 -21.99 -10.21 -3.61
C ARG A 27 -23.44 -10.31 -3.14
N ILE A 28 -23.74 -9.90 -1.90
CA ILE A 28 -25.11 -9.93 -1.35
C ILE A 28 -26.01 -8.96 -2.14
N LEU A 29 -25.55 -7.73 -2.34
CA LEU A 29 -26.31 -6.70 -3.05
C LEU A 29 -26.57 -7.06 -4.51
N GLU A 30 -25.60 -7.66 -5.19
CA GLU A 30 -25.76 -8.16 -6.57
C GLU A 30 -26.76 -9.32 -6.65
N GLN A 31 -26.74 -10.25 -5.68
CA GLN A 31 -27.72 -11.34 -5.61
C GLN A 31 -29.15 -10.82 -5.41
N ASP A 32 -29.29 -9.71 -4.68
CA ASP A 32 -30.57 -9.04 -4.46
C ASP A 32 -30.95 -8.09 -5.62
N ASN A 33 -30.16 -8.03 -6.70
CA ASN A 33 -30.30 -7.10 -7.82
C ASN A 33 -30.33 -5.62 -7.37
N PHE A 34 -29.64 -5.29 -6.28
CA PHE A 34 -29.47 -3.91 -5.83
C PHE A 34 -28.55 -3.17 -6.80
N ALA A 35 -29.04 -2.06 -7.35
CA ALA A 35 -28.30 -1.25 -8.30
C ALA A 35 -27.68 -0.02 -7.61
N GLY A 36 -26.59 0.48 -8.18
CA GLY A 36 -25.94 1.70 -7.68
C GLY A 36 -24.98 1.51 -6.51
N VAL A 37 -24.40 0.32 -6.37
CA VAL A 37 -23.34 0.04 -5.41
C VAL A 37 -22.00 -0.11 -6.11
N LEU A 38 -20.97 0.53 -5.56
CA LEU A 38 -19.59 0.41 -5.99
C LEU A 38 -18.71 0.25 -4.74
N ALA A 39 -17.80 -0.72 -4.77
CA ALA A 39 -16.78 -0.90 -3.75
C ALA A 39 -15.39 -0.70 -4.35
N ILE A 40 -14.50 -0.12 -3.56
CA ILE A 40 -13.07 0.01 -3.87
C ILE A 40 -12.33 -0.71 -2.75
N VAL A 41 -11.42 -1.60 -3.12
CA VAL A 41 -10.57 -2.35 -2.18
C VAL A 41 -9.11 -2.30 -2.62
N ASP A 42 -8.20 -2.54 -1.68
CA ASP A 42 -6.78 -2.66 -2.01
C ASP A 42 -6.55 -3.83 -2.99
N ALA A 43 -5.62 -3.65 -3.91
CA ALA A 43 -5.27 -4.69 -4.87
C ALA A 43 -4.59 -5.89 -4.19
N ASP A 44 -3.84 -5.66 -3.12
CA ASP A 44 -2.95 -6.63 -2.49
C ASP A 44 -2.14 -7.40 -3.56
N PHE A 45 -2.13 -8.72 -3.48
CA PHE A 45 -1.51 -9.61 -4.46
C PHE A 45 -2.44 -10.02 -5.60
N CYS A 46 -3.66 -9.47 -5.71
CA CYS A 46 -4.63 -9.87 -6.74
C CYS A 46 -4.05 -9.74 -8.15
N ARG A 47 -3.31 -8.65 -8.43
CA ARG A 47 -2.69 -8.42 -9.74
C ARG A 47 -1.53 -9.38 -10.02
N LEU A 48 -0.72 -9.69 -9.00
CA LEU A 48 0.40 -10.63 -9.15
C LEU A 48 -0.06 -12.07 -9.37
N GLU A 49 -1.21 -12.45 -8.81
CA GLU A 49 -1.75 -13.81 -8.87
C GLU A 49 -2.84 -13.96 -9.93
N GLY A 50 -3.13 -12.91 -10.72
CA GLY A 50 -4.18 -12.92 -11.73
C GLY A 50 -5.60 -13.13 -11.16
N SER A 51 -5.80 -12.86 -9.87
CA SER A 51 -7.07 -13.04 -9.16
C SER A 51 -7.85 -11.73 -9.07
N LEU A 52 -8.14 -11.15 -10.25
CA LEU A 52 -8.92 -9.91 -10.34
C LEU A 52 -10.40 -10.14 -9.96
N PRO A 53 -11.07 -9.13 -9.39
CA PRO A 53 -12.52 -9.17 -9.16
C PRO A 53 -13.31 -9.58 -10.39
N SER A 54 -14.28 -10.49 -10.21
CA SER A 54 -15.23 -10.84 -11.27
C SER A 54 -16.40 -9.86 -11.38
N SER A 55 -16.69 -9.11 -10.32
CA SER A 55 -17.77 -8.12 -10.27
C SER A 55 -17.33 -6.81 -10.91
N SER A 56 -18.19 -6.23 -11.75
CA SER A 56 -18.01 -4.88 -12.29
C SER A 56 -18.23 -3.78 -11.23
N ASN A 57 -18.81 -4.11 -10.08
CA ASN A 57 -19.06 -3.21 -8.95
C ASN A 57 -17.94 -3.23 -7.91
N LEU A 58 -16.84 -3.94 -8.17
CA LEU A 58 -15.69 -4.04 -7.28
C LEU A 58 -14.42 -3.61 -8.02
N LEU A 59 -13.88 -2.45 -7.63
CA LEU A 59 -12.65 -1.89 -8.19
C LEU A 59 -11.48 -2.08 -7.23
N LEU A 60 -10.28 -2.12 -7.81
CA LEU A 60 -9.02 -2.22 -7.05
C LEU A 60 -8.26 -0.90 -7.09
N THR A 61 -7.47 -0.62 -6.05
CA THR A 61 -6.39 0.39 -6.11
C THR A 61 -5.45 0.12 -7.29
N ASP A 62 -4.82 1.17 -7.81
CA ASP A 62 -3.90 1.05 -8.94
C ASP A 62 -2.65 0.23 -8.57
N GLU A 63 -2.02 0.60 -7.45
CA GLU A 63 -0.94 -0.11 -6.80
C GLU A 63 -1.46 -1.11 -5.74
N HIS A 64 -0.54 -1.78 -5.04
CA HIS A 64 -0.85 -2.77 -4.01
C HIS A 64 -1.93 -2.31 -3.02
N ASP A 65 -1.80 -1.09 -2.50
CA ASP A 65 -2.75 -0.47 -1.57
C ASP A 65 -2.78 1.06 -1.77
N LEU A 66 -3.66 1.73 -1.03
CA LEU A 66 -3.78 3.19 -1.05
C LEU A 66 -2.46 3.91 -0.76
N GLU A 67 -1.73 3.47 0.27
CA GLU A 67 -0.46 4.07 0.67
C GLU A 67 0.57 4.00 -0.46
N MET A 68 0.60 2.93 -1.25
CA MET A 68 1.45 2.85 -2.44
C MET A 68 1.05 3.87 -3.52
N MET A 69 -0.25 4.13 -3.72
CA MET A 69 -0.69 5.21 -4.62
C MET A 69 -0.17 6.58 -4.15
N LEU A 70 -0.20 6.82 -2.83
CA LEU A 70 0.32 8.06 -2.23
C LEU A 70 1.83 8.20 -2.48
N ILE A 71 2.60 7.13 -2.21
CA ILE A 71 4.05 7.09 -2.39
C ILE A 71 4.45 7.27 -3.87
N LYS A 72 3.68 6.70 -4.80
CA LYS A 72 3.94 6.82 -6.23
C LYS A 72 3.73 8.24 -6.75
N SER A 73 2.76 8.96 -6.18
CA SER A 73 2.43 10.33 -6.57
C SER A 73 3.45 11.38 -6.12
N LEU A 74 3.22 12.63 -6.54
CA LEU A 74 3.99 13.80 -6.09
C LEU A 74 3.72 14.19 -4.62
N ALA A 75 2.79 13.52 -3.93
CA ALA A 75 2.59 13.71 -2.49
C ALA A 75 3.87 13.36 -1.70
N LEU A 76 4.64 12.37 -2.14
CA LEU A 76 5.93 12.04 -1.52
C LEU A 76 6.94 13.18 -1.69
N ASP A 77 7.05 13.80 -2.87
CA ASP A 77 7.97 14.90 -3.11
C ASP A 77 7.65 16.10 -2.21
N LYS A 78 6.36 16.41 -2.03
CA LYS A 78 5.93 17.45 -1.10
C LYS A 78 6.30 17.12 0.35
N LEU A 79 6.05 15.89 0.79
CA LEU A 79 6.44 15.46 2.13
C LEU A 79 7.96 15.56 2.31
N LEU A 80 8.75 15.14 1.31
CA LEU A 80 10.21 15.25 1.34
C LEU A 80 10.69 16.71 1.30
N SER A 81 9.97 17.62 0.65
CA SER A 81 10.31 19.05 0.70
C SER A 81 10.13 19.66 2.09
N GLU A 82 9.18 19.15 2.87
CA GLU A 82 8.90 19.63 4.24
C GLU A 82 9.75 18.91 5.30
N ARG A 83 9.92 17.59 5.16
CA ARG A 83 10.58 16.72 6.16
C ARG A 83 12.01 16.34 5.77
N GLY A 84 12.41 16.50 4.52
CA GLY A 84 13.75 16.19 4.06
C GLY A 84 14.77 17.22 4.50
N SER A 85 16.00 16.78 4.73
CA SER A 85 17.17 17.66 4.79
C SER A 85 17.80 17.70 3.41
N GLU A 86 17.75 18.87 2.76
CA GLU A 86 18.32 19.08 1.42
C GLU A 86 19.76 18.56 1.32
N TYR A 87 20.62 18.90 2.30
CA TYR A 87 22.00 18.40 2.37
C TYR A 87 22.08 16.87 2.39
N LYS A 88 21.27 16.21 3.23
CA LYS A 88 21.31 14.75 3.38
C LYS A 88 20.76 14.04 2.15
N ILE A 89 19.68 14.55 1.56
CA ILE A 89 19.08 14.01 0.33
C ILE A 89 20.08 14.14 -0.82
N ASN A 90 20.69 15.32 -1.00
CA ASN A 90 21.71 15.54 -2.02
C ASN A 90 22.94 14.64 -1.82
N LYS A 91 23.37 14.46 -0.56
CA LYS A 91 24.48 13.54 -0.23
C LYS A 91 24.12 12.07 -0.48
N PHE A 92 22.86 11.68 -0.27
CA PHE A 92 22.38 10.32 -0.54
C PHE A 92 22.47 9.99 -2.04
N GLY A 93 22.16 10.97 -2.89
CA GLY A 93 22.47 10.93 -4.33
C GLY A 93 21.72 9.86 -5.13
N GLN A 94 20.62 9.32 -4.58
CA GLN A 94 19.77 8.32 -5.22
C GLN A 94 18.30 8.76 -5.11
N ASP A 95 17.47 8.25 -6.02
CA ASP A 95 16.03 8.48 -5.98
C ASP A 95 15.43 7.80 -4.74
N ILE A 96 14.81 8.60 -3.87
CA ILE A 96 14.25 8.13 -2.59
C ILE A 96 13.08 7.17 -2.81
N ARG A 97 12.23 7.42 -3.81
CA ARG A 97 11.06 6.59 -4.09
C ARG A 97 11.48 5.22 -4.60
N LEU A 98 12.43 5.18 -5.53
CA LEU A 98 12.99 3.92 -6.03
C LEU A 98 13.77 3.18 -4.94
N THR A 99 14.50 3.90 -4.08
CA THR A 99 15.15 3.30 -2.92
C THR A 99 14.14 2.66 -1.98
N LEU A 100 13.07 3.38 -1.61
CA LEU A 100 12.00 2.85 -0.77
C LEU A 100 11.43 1.57 -1.37
N LEU A 101 11.11 1.60 -2.66
CA LEU A 101 10.56 0.47 -3.39
C LEU A 101 11.52 -0.73 -3.39
N GLU A 102 12.81 -0.50 -3.72
CA GLU A 102 13.86 -1.51 -3.72
C GLU A 102 14.02 -2.16 -2.33
N ARG A 103 14.08 -1.36 -1.26
CA ARG A 103 14.19 -1.88 0.11
C ARG A 103 12.93 -2.62 0.53
N GLY A 104 11.76 -2.08 0.21
CA GLY A 104 10.46 -2.69 0.52
C GLY A 104 10.26 -4.06 -0.12
N THR A 105 10.87 -4.35 -1.27
CA THR A 105 10.70 -5.62 -1.97
C THR A 105 10.96 -6.84 -1.09
N ARG A 106 11.96 -6.78 -0.20
CA ARG A 106 12.30 -7.91 0.69
C ARG A 106 11.16 -8.23 1.68
N ILE A 107 10.45 -7.20 2.16
CA ILE A 107 9.27 -7.37 3.02
C ILE A 107 8.08 -7.83 2.18
N GLY A 108 7.90 -7.23 1.00
CA GLY A 108 6.86 -7.61 0.04
C GLY A 108 6.91 -9.08 -0.34
N TYR A 109 8.10 -9.63 -0.65
CA TYR A 109 8.25 -11.08 -0.90
C TYR A 109 7.85 -11.93 0.29
N LEU A 110 8.21 -11.55 1.52
CA LEU A 110 7.82 -12.32 2.70
C LEU A 110 6.29 -12.26 2.94
N ARG A 111 5.66 -11.10 2.71
CA ARG A 111 4.20 -10.98 2.73
C ARG A 111 3.56 -11.85 1.66
N TRP A 112 4.13 -11.86 0.46
CA TRP A 112 3.63 -12.66 -0.65
C TRP A 112 3.76 -14.16 -0.40
N VAL A 113 4.89 -14.62 0.17
CA VAL A 113 5.05 -16.00 0.67
C VAL A 113 3.98 -16.32 1.72
N SER A 114 3.75 -15.42 2.67
CA SER A 114 2.74 -15.59 3.71
C SER A 114 1.35 -15.80 3.14
N TRP A 115 0.99 -14.99 2.15
CA TRP A 115 -0.27 -15.04 1.43
C TRP A 115 -0.40 -16.34 0.63
N LYS A 116 0.59 -16.64 -0.23
CA LYS A 116 0.56 -17.78 -1.16
C LYS A 116 0.54 -19.13 -0.44
N ALA A 117 1.25 -19.24 0.69
CA ALA A 117 1.28 -20.44 1.51
C ALA A 117 0.18 -20.49 2.59
N ASN A 118 -0.64 -19.43 2.70
CA ASN A 118 -1.67 -19.27 3.74
C ASN A 118 -1.16 -19.55 5.17
N ILE A 119 0.04 -19.05 5.50
CA ILE A 119 0.70 -19.31 6.79
C ILE A 119 0.42 -18.21 7.84
N SER A 120 -0.24 -17.12 7.42
CA SER A 120 -0.71 -16.01 8.27
C SER A 120 0.38 -15.41 9.16
N LEU A 121 1.51 -15.01 8.56
CA LEU A 121 2.52 -14.22 9.24
C LEU A 121 1.96 -12.84 9.61
N LYS A 122 2.32 -12.35 10.80
CA LYS A 122 1.88 -11.08 11.37
C LYS A 122 2.96 -10.03 11.24
N PHE A 123 2.65 -8.95 10.52
CA PHE A 123 3.58 -7.84 10.26
C PHE A 123 3.27 -6.61 11.14
N GLU A 124 2.14 -6.63 11.84
CA GLU A 124 1.72 -5.57 12.75
C GLU A 124 2.57 -5.60 14.03
N GLY A 125 2.89 -4.41 14.56
CA GLY A 125 3.66 -4.26 15.79
C GLY A 125 5.14 -4.62 15.67
N LEU A 126 5.66 -4.83 14.46
CA LEU A 126 7.07 -5.09 14.24
C LEU A 126 7.93 -3.85 14.53
N SER A 127 9.10 -4.07 15.14
CA SER A 127 10.14 -3.05 15.19
C SER A 127 11.05 -3.21 13.97
N PHE A 128 10.82 -2.41 12.94
CA PHE A 128 11.57 -2.45 11.69
C PHE A 128 13.08 -2.23 11.90
N SER A 129 13.44 -1.48 12.94
CA SER A 129 14.84 -1.27 13.32
C SER A 129 15.62 -2.56 13.70
N LYS A 130 14.93 -3.69 13.88
CA LYS A 130 15.55 -5.00 14.15
C LYS A 130 16.11 -5.67 12.91
N PHE A 131 15.70 -5.26 11.71
CA PHE A 131 16.11 -5.90 10.46
C PHE A 131 16.46 -4.90 9.36
N ILE A 132 16.44 -3.60 9.67
CA ILE A 132 16.84 -2.52 8.77
C ILE A 132 18.08 -1.83 9.32
N ASP A 133 19.11 -1.76 8.49
CA ASP A 133 20.27 -0.94 8.77
C ASP A 133 19.90 0.55 8.73
N LYS A 134 20.14 1.28 9.82
CA LYS A 134 19.63 2.64 10.00
C LYS A 134 20.33 3.69 9.14
N SER A 135 21.50 3.40 8.58
CA SER A 135 22.26 4.37 7.77
C SER A 135 22.08 4.13 6.26
N THR A 136 21.83 2.88 5.87
CA THR A 136 21.70 2.46 4.46
C THR A 136 20.28 2.07 4.07
N LEU A 137 19.42 1.82 5.05
CA LEU A 137 18.07 1.24 4.89
C LEU A 137 18.06 -0.16 4.28
N VAL A 138 19.22 -0.82 4.17
CA VAL A 138 19.33 -2.19 3.68
C VAL A 138 18.63 -3.14 4.66
N ILE A 139 17.82 -4.04 4.11
CA ILE A 139 17.09 -5.04 4.89
C ILE A 139 17.91 -6.32 4.98
N ASP A 140 18.15 -6.78 6.20
CA ASP A 140 18.65 -8.13 6.47
C ASP A 140 17.49 -9.12 6.39
N THR A 141 17.41 -9.86 5.28
CA THR A 141 16.33 -10.83 5.02
C THR A 141 16.26 -11.93 6.09
N GLY A 142 17.40 -12.39 6.62
CA GLY A 142 17.42 -13.41 7.66
C GLY A 142 16.82 -12.88 8.97
N GLN A 143 17.21 -11.67 9.38
CA GLN A 143 16.64 -11.02 10.56
C GLN A 143 15.16 -10.66 10.34
N LEU A 144 14.76 -10.26 9.14
CA LEU A 144 13.37 -10.01 8.78
C LEU A 144 12.52 -11.28 8.97
N ILE A 145 12.92 -12.40 8.34
CA ILE A 145 12.19 -13.68 8.44
C ILE A 145 12.07 -14.10 9.89
N LYS A 146 13.18 -14.09 10.64
CA LYS A 146 13.19 -14.47 12.05
C LYS A 146 12.27 -13.58 12.88
N THR A 147 12.38 -12.26 12.73
CA THR A 147 11.58 -11.30 13.50
C THR A 147 10.09 -11.47 13.23
N VAL A 148 9.69 -11.61 11.97
CA VAL A 148 8.29 -11.81 11.56
C VAL A 148 7.76 -13.16 12.08
N LYS A 149 8.55 -14.23 11.93
CA LYS A 149 8.18 -15.58 12.40
C LYS A 149 7.96 -15.59 13.91
N ASP A 150 8.88 -14.99 14.67
CA ASP A 150 8.81 -14.93 16.13
C ASP A 150 7.60 -14.10 16.58
N ASN A 151 7.34 -12.95 15.93
CA ASN A 151 6.14 -12.13 16.16
C ASN A 151 4.84 -12.90 15.89
N SER A 152 4.86 -13.75 14.86
CA SER A 152 3.73 -14.60 14.46
C SER A 152 3.53 -15.81 15.37
N ARG A 153 4.47 -16.11 16.28
CA ARG A 153 4.50 -17.31 17.13
C ARG A 153 4.46 -18.62 16.33
N LYS A 154 5.11 -18.65 15.17
CA LYS A 154 5.12 -19.80 14.24
C LYS A 154 6.41 -20.61 14.40
N SER A 155 6.69 -21.13 15.59
CA SER A 155 7.93 -21.86 15.90
C SER A 155 8.17 -23.12 15.04
N GLY A 156 7.10 -23.72 14.53
CA GLY A 156 7.18 -24.88 13.62
C GLY A 156 7.61 -24.55 12.19
N LEU A 157 7.60 -23.27 11.77
CA LEU A 157 8.07 -22.87 10.44
C LEU A 157 9.60 -22.79 10.42
N LYS A 158 10.21 -23.43 9.42
CA LYS A 158 11.66 -23.33 9.22
C LYS A 158 11.99 -22.09 8.41
N GLU A 159 12.90 -21.27 8.92
CA GLU A 159 13.33 -20.04 8.26
C GLU A 159 13.93 -20.31 6.87
N GLN A 160 14.64 -21.44 6.71
CA GLN A 160 15.21 -21.87 5.43
C GLN A 160 14.14 -22.16 4.36
N ASP A 161 12.96 -22.68 4.76
CA ASP A 161 11.89 -22.97 3.81
C ASP A 161 11.21 -21.67 3.33
N ILE A 162 11.08 -20.70 4.25
CA ILE A 162 10.61 -19.34 3.91
C ILE A 162 11.61 -18.67 2.97
N GLN A 163 12.91 -18.72 3.28
CA GLN A 163 13.98 -18.14 2.46
C GLN A 163 13.97 -18.72 1.03
N LYS A 164 13.87 -20.04 0.87
CA LYS A 164 13.75 -20.68 -0.46
C LYS A 164 12.49 -20.26 -1.22
N SER A 165 11.39 -20.02 -0.51
CA SER A 165 10.14 -19.55 -1.11
C SER A 165 10.31 -18.13 -1.64
N ILE A 166 10.98 -17.24 -0.89
CA ILE A 166 11.34 -15.90 -1.34
C ILE A 166 12.22 -15.97 -2.60
N GLU A 167 13.30 -16.76 -2.58
CA GLU A 167 14.22 -16.93 -3.72
C GLU A 167 13.52 -17.48 -4.97
N THR A 168 12.44 -18.25 -4.80
CA THR A 168 11.62 -18.75 -5.90
C THR A 168 10.76 -17.64 -6.49
N LEU A 169 10.12 -16.82 -5.66
CA LEU A 169 9.32 -15.68 -6.11
C LEU A 169 10.18 -14.57 -6.73
N GLU A 170 11.40 -14.38 -6.26
CA GLU A 170 12.34 -13.39 -6.83
C GLU A 170 12.61 -13.65 -8.32
N LYS A 171 12.61 -14.91 -8.75
CA LYS A 171 12.81 -15.29 -10.16
C LYS A 171 11.67 -14.88 -11.06
N THR A 172 10.48 -14.62 -10.52
CA THR A 172 9.34 -14.15 -11.32
C THR A 172 9.42 -12.66 -11.61
N ALA A 173 10.34 -11.93 -10.98
CA ALA A 173 10.56 -10.49 -11.15
C ALA A 173 9.25 -9.69 -11.23
N PRO A 174 8.37 -9.79 -10.21
CA PRO A 174 7.09 -9.11 -10.20
C PRO A 174 7.26 -7.58 -10.21
N ASP A 175 6.21 -6.87 -10.62
CA ASP A 175 6.17 -5.42 -10.45
C ASP A 175 6.20 -5.06 -8.95
N SER A 176 7.24 -4.34 -8.54
CA SER A 176 7.43 -3.92 -7.15
C SER A 176 6.29 -3.04 -6.64
N TRP A 177 5.61 -2.29 -7.50
CA TRP A 177 4.46 -1.47 -7.12
C TRP A 177 3.22 -2.30 -6.75
N GLN A 178 3.19 -3.57 -7.16
CA GLN A 178 2.17 -4.55 -6.80
C GLN A 178 2.64 -5.50 -5.69
N LEU A 179 3.95 -5.57 -5.44
CA LEU A 179 4.55 -6.43 -4.42
C LEU A 179 4.64 -5.75 -3.05
N CYS A 180 5.02 -4.48 -3.01
CA CYS A 180 5.28 -3.74 -1.78
C CYS A 180 3.98 -3.26 -1.14
N CYS A 181 3.85 -3.43 0.17
CA CYS A 181 2.77 -2.85 0.97
C CYS A 181 3.17 -1.46 1.47
N GLY A 182 2.28 -0.47 1.33
CA GLY A 182 2.58 0.92 1.65
C GLY A 182 2.82 1.17 3.13
N HIS A 183 2.18 0.42 4.04
CA HIS A 183 2.52 0.48 5.47
C HIS A 183 3.99 0.16 5.74
N ASP A 184 4.55 -0.84 5.06
CA ASP A 184 5.97 -1.19 5.21
C ASP A 184 6.86 -0.08 4.64
N ILE A 185 6.51 0.43 3.46
CA ILE A 185 7.24 1.52 2.82
C ILE A 185 7.27 2.76 3.71
N ILE A 186 6.17 3.08 4.38
CA ILE A 186 6.08 4.22 5.28
C ILE A 186 6.90 3.98 6.56
N CYS A 187 6.99 2.75 7.05
CA CYS A 187 7.91 2.40 8.14
C CYS A 187 9.38 2.60 7.72
N ILE A 188 9.75 2.24 6.49
CA ILE A 188 11.10 2.50 5.95
C ILE A 188 11.33 4.01 5.82
N LEU A 189 10.34 4.75 5.30
CA LEU A 189 10.39 6.22 5.16
C LEU A 189 10.59 6.91 6.51
N SER A 190 9.90 6.45 7.57
CA SER A 190 10.09 6.93 8.94
C SER A 190 11.53 6.82 9.41
N ILE A 191 12.16 5.66 9.21
CA ILE A 191 13.58 5.44 9.56
C ILE A 191 14.47 6.33 8.68
N GLY A 192 14.17 6.41 7.39
CA GLY A 192 14.87 7.25 6.42
C GLY A 192 14.87 8.72 6.84
N LEU A 193 13.72 9.31 7.15
CA LEU A 193 13.61 10.71 7.59
C LEU A 193 14.25 10.98 8.96
N SER A 194 14.32 9.98 9.83
CA SER A 194 15.02 10.14 11.11
C SER A 194 16.54 10.06 10.98
N LYS A 195 17.05 9.26 10.03
CA LYS A 195 18.48 8.87 9.99
C LYS A 195 19.22 9.24 8.72
N VAL A 196 18.62 9.00 7.56
CA VAL A 196 19.29 9.05 6.25
C VAL A 196 18.97 10.33 5.49
N TRP A 197 17.70 10.67 5.33
CA TRP A 197 17.20 11.77 4.50
C TRP A 197 16.84 13.02 5.31
N GLY A 198 16.63 12.90 6.61
CA GLY A 198 16.34 14.01 7.51
C GLY A 198 17.05 13.86 8.85
N SER A 199 16.68 14.67 9.83
CA SER A 199 17.26 14.65 11.19
C SER A 199 16.18 14.63 12.28
N TRP A 200 14.98 14.18 11.94
CA TRP A 200 13.83 14.21 12.84
C TRP A 200 13.95 13.19 13.97
N ASN A 201 13.36 13.52 15.11
CA ASN A 201 13.14 12.54 16.16
C ASN A 201 12.15 11.48 15.65
N THR A 202 12.35 10.21 16.03
CA THR A 202 11.44 9.12 15.65
C THR A 202 9.99 9.36 16.08
N ASN A 203 9.76 10.19 17.11
CA ASN A 203 8.42 10.57 17.54
C ASN A 203 7.72 11.57 16.61
N GLU A 204 8.48 12.31 15.81
CA GLU A 204 7.96 13.34 14.89
C GLU A 204 7.62 12.73 13.52
N VAL A 205 8.32 11.67 13.13
CA VAL A 205 8.14 10.98 11.85
C VAL A 205 7.54 9.58 12.02
N LYS A 206 6.60 9.41 12.96
CA LYS A 206 5.90 8.13 13.15
C LYS A 206 5.10 7.74 11.88
N PRO A 207 4.96 6.44 11.56
CA PRO A 207 4.22 5.99 10.39
C PRO A 207 2.83 6.63 10.25
N ASP A 208 1.98 6.58 11.29
CA ASP A 208 0.64 7.18 11.27
C ASP A 208 0.64 8.70 10.97
N THR A 209 1.68 9.41 11.44
CA THR A 209 1.86 10.84 11.16
C THR A 209 2.18 11.04 9.68
N LEU A 210 3.10 10.26 9.13
CA LEU A 210 3.52 10.34 7.74
C LEU A 210 2.39 9.94 6.78
N GLU A 211 1.63 8.89 7.10
CA GLU A 211 0.42 8.51 6.36
C GLU A 211 -0.58 9.66 6.26
N ARG A 212 -0.86 10.32 7.40
CA ARG A 212 -1.76 11.47 7.42
C ARG A 212 -1.21 12.62 6.56
N GLU A 213 0.07 12.91 6.66
CA GLU A 213 0.73 13.97 5.86
C GLU A 213 0.70 13.65 4.35
N LEU A 214 0.97 12.40 3.96
CA LEU A 214 0.84 11.95 2.58
C LEU A 214 -0.60 12.11 2.07
N ARG A 215 -1.61 11.71 2.87
CA ARG A 215 -3.02 11.90 2.51
C ARG A 215 -3.42 13.38 2.37
N LEU A 216 -2.82 14.27 3.16
CA LEU A 216 -3.05 15.71 3.05
C LEU A 216 -2.35 16.33 1.84
N ALA A 217 -1.15 15.84 1.50
CA ALA A 217 -0.36 16.31 0.36
C ALA A 217 -0.88 15.78 -0.99
N TYR A 218 -1.71 14.74 -0.98
CA TYR A 218 -2.31 14.14 -2.17
C TYR A 218 -3.44 15.02 -2.73
N GLU A 219 -3.23 15.51 -3.95
CA GLU A 219 -4.16 16.39 -4.65
C GLU A 219 -5.15 15.63 -5.53
N ASP A 220 -6.27 16.28 -5.83
CA ASP A 220 -7.29 15.81 -6.77
C ASP A 220 -6.70 15.51 -8.15
N SER A 221 -5.75 16.33 -8.61
CA SER A 221 -5.05 16.12 -9.88
C SER A 221 -4.33 14.76 -9.94
N TYR A 222 -3.80 14.28 -8.81
CA TYR A 222 -3.13 12.99 -8.73
C TYR A 222 -4.16 11.86 -8.84
N PHE A 223 -5.29 11.97 -8.13
CA PHE A 223 -6.38 11.00 -8.25
C PHE A 223 -6.96 10.94 -9.67
N HIS A 224 -7.19 12.08 -10.31
CA HIS A 224 -7.73 12.15 -11.68
C HIS A 224 -6.84 11.44 -12.71
N SER A 225 -5.53 11.32 -12.44
CA SER A 225 -4.60 10.61 -13.32
C SER A 225 -4.59 9.08 -13.14
N THR A 226 -5.31 8.55 -12.14
CA THR A 226 -5.31 7.12 -11.81
C THR A 226 -6.21 6.32 -12.75
N GLN A 227 -5.88 5.05 -12.94
CA GLN A 227 -6.75 4.09 -13.61
C GLN A 227 -8.03 3.85 -12.80
N LEU A 228 -7.95 3.85 -11.48
CA LEU A 228 -9.09 3.75 -10.58
C LEU A 228 -10.12 4.86 -10.84
N TYR A 229 -9.69 6.11 -10.96
CA TYR A 229 -10.59 7.22 -11.30
C TYR A 229 -11.33 6.97 -12.63
N GLN A 230 -10.60 6.56 -13.66
CA GLN A 230 -11.20 6.21 -14.96
C GLN A 230 -12.18 5.05 -14.87
N LEU A 231 -11.89 4.04 -14.04
CA LEU A 231 -12.78 2.91 -13.80
C LEU A 231 -14.06 3.33 -13.08
N ILE A 232 -13.99 4.26 -12.14
CA ILE A 232 -15.18 4.84 -11.49
C ILE A 232 -16.02 5.59 -12.53
N GLN A 233 -15.41 6.43 -13.37
CA GLN A 233 -16.14 7.13 -14.45
C GLN A 233 -16.82 6.15 -15.41
N GLN A 234 -16.12 5.09 -15.82
CA GLN A 234 -16.67 4.07 -16.69
C GLN A 234 -17.83 3.32 -16.01
N TRP A 235 -17.73 3.08 -14.70
CA TRP A 235 -18.79 2.49 -13.91
C TRP A 235 -20.04 3.38 -13.90
N GLU A 236 -19.90 4.69 -13.67
CA GLU A 236 -21.03 5.65 -13.68
C GLU A 236 -21.74 5.68 -15.05
N ILE A 237 -20.98 5.66 -16.14
CA ILE A 237 -21.52 5.62 -17.51
C ILE A 237 -22.38 4.37 -17.72
N ASN A 238 -21.90 3.22 -17.24
CA ASN A 238 -22.56 1.93 -17.40
C ASN A 238 -23.74 1.74 -16.43
N ASN A 239 -23.77 2.51 -15.33
CA ASN A 239 -24.75 2.38 -14.25
C ASN A 239 -25.55 3.67 -14.06
N LYS A 240 -26.05 4.28 -15.14
CA LYS A 240 -26.98 5.41 -15.00
C LYS A 240 -28.24 4.99 -14.21
N PRO A 241 -28.77 5.84 -13.31
CA PRO A 241 -28.43 7.25 -13.08
C PRO A 241 -27.40 7.50 -11.95
N TYR A 242 -26.70 6.47 -11.48
CA TYR A 242 -25.83 6.56 -10.30
C TYR A 242 -24.55 7.36 -10.58
N GLN A 243 -24.18 8.19 -9.62
CA GLN A 243 -22.99 9.06 -9.66
C GLN A 243 -22.24 8.93 -8.34
N VAL A 244 -20.91 8.88 -8.43
CA VAL A 244 -19.97 8.72 -7.32
C VAL A 244 -19.09 9.97 -7.25
N LEU A 245 -18.45 10.36 -8.34
CA LEU A 245 -17.45 11.42 -8.38
C LEU A 245 -18.10 12.80 -8.30
N SER A 246 -17.50 13.69 -7.54
CA SER A 246 -17.85 15.10 -7.55
C SER A 246 -17.62 15.70 -8.95
N PRO A 247 -18.56 16.48 -9.51
CA PRO A 247 -18.31 17.21 -10.74
C PRO A 247 -17.13 18.16 -10.48
N GLY A 248 -16.03 17.95 -11.19
CA GLY A 248 -14.81 18.74 -11.02
C GLY A 248 -15.10 20.24 -11.15
N ASN A 249 -14.52 21.03 -10.25
CA ASN A 249 -14.51 22.49 -10.35
C ASN A 249 -13.66 22.96 -11.54
#